data_AF-A0A1X1RVA7-F1
#
_entry.id   AF-A0A1X1RVA7-F1
#
_cell.length_a   1.000
_cell.length_b   1.000
_cell.length_c   1.000
_cell.angle_alpha   90.00
_cell.angle_beta   90.00
_cell.angle_gamma   90.00
#
_symmetry.space_group_name_H-M   'P 1'
#
loop_
_entity.id
_entity.type
_entity.pdbx_description
1 polymer ?
#
loop_
_entity_poly.entity_id
_entity_poly.type
_entity_poly.pdbx_seq_one_letter_code
_entity_poly.pdbx_strand_id
1 'polypeptide(L)'
;MKTTLDLPDELMRAIKVRAAQQDRKIKDVVTELLRRGLSQAETDMTTGKPRRVRLPLVHCGGAAQGQEMTPERVAAVLLGEEARSSGRDDAAL
;
A
#
# COMPACT_ATOMS: atom_id res chain seq x y z
N MET A 1 -9.15 13.11 -34.90
CA MET A 1 -10.31 12.36 -35.42
C MET A 1 -11.48 12.56 -34.46
N LYS A 2 -12.71 12.71 -34.95
CA LYS A 2 -13.91 12.64 -34.10
C LYS A 2 -14.42 11.21 -34.11
N THR A 3 -14.69 10.67 -32.94
CA THR A 3 -15.13 9.29 -32.75
C THR A 3 -16.32 9.28 -31.81
N THR A 4 -17.28 8.40 -32.08
CA THR A 4 -18.41 8.14 -31.19
C THR A 4 -18.14 6.81 -30.50
N LEU A 5 -18.14 6.81 -29.17
CA LEU A 5 -17.93 5.62 -28.35
C LEU A 5 -19.13 5.51 -27.40
N ASP A 6 -19.63 4.29 -27.22
CA ASP A 6 -20.62 4.01 -26.19
C ASP A 6 -19.89 3.90 -24.83
N LEU A 7 -20.35 4.67 -23.85
CA LEU A 7 -19.75 4.76 -22.52
C LEU A 7 -20.85 4.59 -21.47
N PRO A 8 -20.68 3.70 -20.49
CA PRO A 8 -21.63 3.58 -19.40
C PRO A 8 -21.84 4.93 -18.69
N ASP A 9 -23.09 5.23 -18.32
CA ASP A 9 -23.46 6.52 -17.72
C ASP A 9 -22.64 6.85 -16.46
N GLU A 10 -22.41 5.85 -15.62
CA GLU A 10 -21.59 6.00 -14.40
C GLU A 10 -20.14 6.42 -14.73
N LEU A 11 -19.57 5.89 -15.81
CA LEU A 11 -18.22 6.26 -16.25
C LEU A 11 -18.21 7.71 -16.75
N MET A 12 -19.22 8.10 -17.53
CA MET A 12 -19.34 9.47 -18.03
C MET A 12 -19.57 10.46 -16.88
N ARG A 13 -20.33 10.06 -15.85
CA ARG A 13 -20.49 10.85 -14.62
C ARG A 13 -19.16 11.04 -13.90
N ALA A 14 -18.38 9.98 -13.71
CA ALA A 14 -17.07 10.06 -13.07
C ALA A 14 -16.10 10.97 -13.83
N ILE A 15 -16.08 10.88 -15.17
CA ILE A 15 -15.25 11.76 -16.01
C ILE A 15 -15.68 13.23 -15.88
N LYS A 16 -16.98 13.52 -15.85
CA LYS A 16 -17.50 14.88 -15.63
C LYS A 16 -17.07 15.46 -14.29
N VAL A 17 -17.18 14.68 -13.21
CA VAL A 17 -16.73 15.10 -11.87
C VAL A 17 -15.24 15.42 -11.87
N ARG A 18 -14.41 14.55 -12.47
CA ARG A 18 -12.97 14.77 -12.57
C ARG A 18 -12.62 16.01 -13.40
N ALA A 19 -13.34 16.23 -14.50
CA ALA A 19 -13.16 17.42 -15.34
C ALA A 19 -13.50 18.71 -14.57
N ALA A 20 -14.59 18.71 -13.80
CA ALA A 20 -14.97 19.83 -12.96
C ALA A 20 -13.96 20.10 -11.83
N GLN A 21 -13.48 19.06 -11.16
CA GLN A 21 -12.49 19.19 -10.08
C GLN A 21 -11.14 19.75 -10.56
N GLN A 22 -10.78 19.51 -11.82
CA GLN A 22 -9.51 19.94 -12.40
C GLN A 22 -9.63 21.24 -13.22
N ASP A 23 -10.83 21.83 -13.32
CA ASP A 23 -11.15 22.95 -14.21
C ASP A 23 -10.67 22.70 -15.66
N ARG A 24 -10.96 21.49 -16.17
CA ARG A 24 -10.51 21.01 -17.48
C ARG A 24 -11.68 20.58 -18.35
N LYS A 25 -11.49 20.63 -19.67
CA LYS A 25 -12.50 20.16 -20.62
C LYS A 25 -12.55 18.63 -20.62
N ILE A 26 -13.76 18.08 -20.71
CA ILE A 26 -14.01 16.63 -20.77
C ILE A 26 -13.16 15.94 -21.84
N LYS A 27 -13.08 16.51 -23.05
CA LYS A 27 -12.29 15.94 -24.16
C LYS A 27 -10.81 15.75 -23.80
N ASP A 28 -10.24 16.65 -23.02
CA ASP A 28 -8.81 16.63 -22.67
C ASP A 28 -8.56 15.57 -21.61
N VAL A 29 -9.47 15.46 -20.63
CA VAL A 29 -9.48 14.39 -19.62
C VAL A 29 -9.66 13.02 -20.27
N VAL A 30 -10.62 12.86 -21.19
CA VAL A 30 -10.83 11.61 -21.92
C VAL A 30 -9.59 11.22 -22.73
N THR A 31 -8.98 12.17 -23.44
CA THR A 31 -7.75 11.93 -24.22
C THR A 31 -6.61 11.43 -23.34
N GLU A 32 -6.42 12.06 -22.17
CA GLU A 32 -5.40 11.67 -21.21
C GLU A 32 -5.66 10.29 -20.61
N LEU A 33 -6.91 10.00 -20.23
CA LEU A 33 -7.30 8.71 -19.67
C LEU A 33 -7.08 7.58 -20.68
N LEU A 34 -7.48 7.78 -21.95
CA LEU A 34 -7.26 6.82 -23.02
C LEU A 34 -5.75 6.59 -23.26
N ARG A 35 -4.95 7.66 -23.31
CA ARG A 35 -3.49 7.53 -23.46
C ARG A 35 -2.88 6.73 -22.31
N ARG A 36 -3.23 7.03 -21.07
CA ARG A 36 -2.74 6.32 -19.89
C ARG A 36 -3.14 4.85 -19.90
N GLY A 37 -4.40 4.54 -20.22
CA GLY A 37 -4.89 3.16 -20.29
C GLY A 37 -4.17 2.34 -21.36
N LEU A 38 -3.93 2.92 -22.53
CA LEU A 38 -3.20 2.25 -23.61
C LEU A 38 -1.72 2.02 -23.25
N SER A 39 -1.06 2.97 -22.58
CA SER A 39 0.34 2.78 -22.12
C SER A 39 0.48 1.78 -20.97
N GLN A 40 -0.56 1.60 -20.14
CA GLN A 40 -0.55 0.59 -19.06
C GLN A 40 -0.66 -0.83 -19.61
N ALA A 41 -1.47 -1.05 -20.66
CA ALA A 41 -1.59 -2.34 -21.31
C ALA A 41 -0.25 -2.83 -21.90
N GLU A 42 0.61 -1.91 -22.37
CA GLU A 42 1.97 -2.25 -22.83
C GLU A 42 2.90 -2.66 -21.68
N THR A 43 2.65 -2.18 -20.46
CA THR A 43 3.50 -2.46 -19.28
C THR A 43 3.12 -3.79 -18.61
N ASP A 44 1.83 -4.11 -18.51
CA ASP A 44 1.34 -5.32 -17.84
C ASP A 44 1.62 -6.62 -18.64
N MET A 45 1.85 -6.54 -19.95
CA MET A 45 2.27 -7.70 -20.74
C MET A 45 3.74 -8.11 -20.50
N THR A 46 4.52 -7.28 -19.81
CA THR A 46 5.82 -7.69 -19.31
C THR A 46 5.64 -8.08 -17.85
N THR A 47 5.83 -9.36 -17.56
CA THR A 47 6.02 -9.87 -16.19
C THR A 47 6.93 -8.93 -15.42
N GLY A 48 6.35 -8.06 -14.61
CA GLY A 48 7.08 -7.00 -13.93
C GLY A 48 8.14 -7.64 -13.05
N LYS A 49 9.42 -7.51 -13.43
CA LYS A 49 10.52 -7.88 -12.54
C LYS A 49 10.27 -7.21 -11.20
N PRO A 50 10.33 -7.93 -10.06
CA PRO A 50 10.13 -7.30 -8.78
C PRO A 50 11.10 -6.13 -8.67
N ARG A 51 10.56 -4.93 -8.43
CA ARG A 51 11.35 -3.72 -8.25
C ARG A 51 12.15 -3.88 -6.96
N ARG A 52 13.33 -4.46 -7.06
CA ARG A 52 14.25 -4.67 -5.95
C ARG A 52 14.74 -3.30 -5.49
N VAL A 53 14.25 -2.86 -4.34
CA VAL A 53 14.75 -1.68 -3.64
C VAL A 53 15.70 -2.13 -2.54
N ARG A 54 16.76 -1.36 -2.30
CA ARG A 54 17.58 -1.54 -1.10
C ARG A 54 16.82 -0.92 0.06
N LEU A 55 16.26 -1.77 0.92
CA LEU A 55 15.74 -1.35 2.22
C LEU A 55 16.92 -1.29 3.20
N PRO A 56 16.95 -0.29 4.11
CA PRO A 56 17.90 -0.31 5.21
C PRO A 56 17.69 -1.57 6.05
N LEU A 57 18.77 -2.33 6.26
CA LEU A 57 18.74 -3.53 7.10
C LEU A 57 18.85 -3.11 8.57
N VAL A 58 17.80 -3.38 9.34
CA VAL A 58 17.86 -3.28 10.79
C VAL A 58 18.61 -4.51 11.29
N HIS A 59 19.83 -4.30 11.78
CA HIS A 59 20.61 -5.34 12.42
C HIS A 59 20.08 -5.47 13.84
N CYS A 60 19.23 -6.48 14.10
CA CYS A 60 18.85 -6.80 15.47
C CYS A 60 20.11 -7.23 16.23
N GLY A 61 20.51 -6.42 17.21
CA GLY A 61 21.69 -6.65 18.04
C GLY A 61 21.46 -7.81 18.98
N GLY A 62 21.69 -9.02 18.48
CA GLY A 62 21.58 -10.26 19.25
C GLY A 62 21.27 -11.39 18.29
N ALA A 63 22.03 -12.47 18.36
CA ALA A 63 21.56 -13.73 17.82
C ALA A 63 20.21 -13.99 18.49
N ALA A 64 19.13 -13.82 17.74
CA ALA A 64 17.93 -14.58 18.04
C ALA A 64 18.44 -16.02 18.10
N GLN A 65 18.54 -16.57 19.31
CA GLN A 65 18.74 -18.00 19.49
C GLN A 65 17.71 -18.60 18.54
N GLY A 66 18.14 -19.34 17.51
CA GLY A 66 17.40 -19.68 16.29
C GLY A 66 16.16 -20.53 16.55
N GLN A 67 15.31 -20.04 17.42
CA GLN A 67 14.16 -20.65 18.02
C GLN A 67 12.99 -19.87 17.46
N GLU A 68 12.13 -20.60 16.79
CA GLU A 68 10.95 -20.07 16.15
C GLU A 68 10.07 -19.34 17.17
N MET A 69 9.66 -18.13 16.83
CA MET A 69 8.74 -17.35 17.66
C MET A 69 7.31 -17.85 17.43
N THR A 70 6.96 -18.96 18.09
CA THR A 70 5.60 -19.49 18.05
C THR A 70 4.64 -18.56 18.82
N PRO A 71 3.33 -18.56 18.51
CA PRO A 71 2.35 -17.72 19.20
C PRO A 71 2.35 -17.91 20.73
N GLU A 72 2.52 -19.15 21.18
CA GLU A 72 2.58 -19.49 22.61
C GLU A 72 3.82 -18.89 23.26
N ARG A 73 4.95 -18.86 22.54
CA ARG A 73 6.18 -18.26 23.02
C ARG A 73 6.07 -16.75 23.11
N VAL A 74 5.45 -16.10 22.12
CA VAL A 74 5.16 -14.66 22.16
C VAL A 74 4.33 -14.34 23.40
N ALA A 75 3.26 -15.10 23.65
CA ALA A 75 2.42 -14.91 24.82
C ALA A 75 3.20 -15.06 26.14
N ALA A 76 4.05 -16.09 26.26
CA ALA A 76 4.86 -16.32 27.44
C ALA A 76 5.88 -15.20 27.70
N VAL A 77 6.50 -14.65 26.64
CA VAL A 77 7.43 -13.52 26.75
C VAL A 77 6.70 -12.27 27.23
N LEU A 78 5.55 -11.94 26.62
CA LEU A 78 4.77 -10.74 26.97
C LEU A 78 4.28 -10.79 28.42
N LEU A 79 3.75 -11.94 28.88
CA LEU A 79 3.35 -12.11 30.28
C LEU A 79 4.53 -11.97 31.25
N GLY A 80 5.71 -12.48 30.87
CA GLY A 80 6.92 -12.34 31.67
C GLY A 80 7.43 -10.90 31.77
N GLU A 81 7.24 -10.10 30.73
CA GLU A 81 7.55 -8.67 30.74
C GLU A 81 6.59 -7.88 31.64
N GLU A 82 5.30 -8.18 31.57
CA GLU A 82 4.27 -7.54 32.41
C GLU A 82 4.50 -7.81 33.90
N ALA A 83 4.83 -9.05 34.28
CA ALA A 83 5.18 -9.37 35.66
C ALA A 83 6.43 -8.60 36.17
N ARG A 84 7.39 -8.31 35.29
CA ARG A 84 8.58 -7.52 35.64
C ARG A 84 8.29 -6.02 35.72
N SER A 85 7.37 -5.51 34.91
CA SER A 85 6.99 -4.10 34.94
C SER A 85 6.09 -3.78 36.13
N SER A 86 5.20 -4.69 36.55
CA SER A 86 4.33 -4.50 37.71
C SER A 86 5.07 -4.44 39.05
N GLY A 87 6.29 -4.99 39.15
CA GLY A 87 7.12 -4.88 40.36
C GLY A 87 7.82 -3.54 40.54
N ARG A 88 7.74 -2.62 39.57
CA ARG A 88 8.38 -1.29 39.66
C ARG A 88 7.50 -0.26 40.38
N ASP A 89 6.20 -0.52 40.50
CA ASP A 89 5.24 0.41 41.09
C ASP A 89 5.02 0.20 42.60
N ASP A 90 5.34 -0.99 43.15
CA ASP A 90 5.17 -1.30 44.60
C ASP A 90 6.32 -0.79 45.50
N ALA A 91 7.39 -0.24 44.94
CA ALA A 91 8.53 0.32 45.71
C ALA A 91 8.39 1.82 46.02
N ALA A 92 7.22 2.42 45.79
CA ALA A 92 6.97 3.86 45.92
C ALA A 92 5.94 4.24 47.02
N LEU A 93 5.70 3.36 48.00
CA LEU A 93 4.89 3.65 49.20
C LEU A 93 5.68 3.41 50.49
#